data_AF-A0A7X7T9H4-F1
#
_entry.id   AF-A0A7X7T9H4-F1
#
_cell.length_a   1.000
_cell.length_b   1.000
_cell.length_c   1.000
_cell.angle_alpha   90.00
_cell.angle_beta   90.00
_cell.angle_gamma   90.00
#
_symmetry.space_group_name_H-M   'P 1'
#
loop_
_entity.id
_entity.type
_entity.pdbx_description
1 polymer ?
#
loop_
_entity_poly.entity_id
_entity_poly.type
_entity_poly.pdbx_seq_one_letter_code
_entity_poly.pdbx_strand_id
1 'polypeptide(L)'
;MKRTGIILTVCAGILSGMAIMGQSKHAAADETQSKKIRIGIYDNRAIAIAWASSKYNPVGEKMEEMKKAEADGDTKKAEELKAWGKSHQRKLHRQGFGRVPVDDLLAPVKDRLPEVAKRVGVVAIVWQSDFVGENVEVIDVSGELVKLFDPSEKVLRWTNPEDLKKNPPLDLEFIETHQDDM
;
A
#
# COMPACT_ATOMS: atom_id res chain seq x y z
N MET A 1 16.54 17.88 -99.52
CA MET A 1 15.27 18.62 -99.66
C MET A 1 14.49 18.56 -98.34
N LYS A 2 14.08 19.72 -97.81
CA LYS A 2 13.04 20.01 -96.78
C LYS A 2 13.26 19.38 -95.37
N ARG A 3 13.64 20.16 -94.34
CA ARG A 3 12.89 21.13 -93.48
C ARG A 3 12.14 20.51 -92.27
N THR A 4 12.71 20.73 -91.08
CA THR A 4 12.14 21.37 -89.86
C THR A 4 11.08 20.69 -88.97
N GLY A 5 11.34 20.73 -87.64
CA GLY A 5 10.41 20.68 -86.49
C GLY A 5 11.06 19.91 -85.31
N ILE A 6 11.61 20.45 -84.19
CA ILE A 6 11.28 21.46 -83.16
C ILE A 6 10.27 20.98 -82.09
N ILE A 7 10.78 20.94 -80.82
CA ILE A 7 10.15 21.01 -79.47
C ILE A 7 9.39 19.75 -79.00
N LEU A 8 9.37 19.31 -77.73
CA LEU A 8 10.06 19.48 -76.43
C LEU A 8 9.15 18.70 -75.47
N THR A 9 9.66 17.92 -74.51
CA THR A 9 9.16 17.86 -73.11
C THR A 9 9.91 16.77 -72.35
N VAL A 10 10.38 17.19 -71.18
CA VAL A 10 11.22 16.57 -70.17
C VAL A 10 10.46 15.47 -69.40
N CYS A 11 11.14 14.37 -69.07
CA CYS A 11 10.89 13.62 -67.84
C CYS A 11 12.23 13.17 -67.25
N ALA A 12 12.58 13.78 -66.11
CA ALA A 12 13.76 13.45 -65.32
C ALA A 12 13.59 12.07 -64.65
N GLY A 13 14.60 11.20 -64.81
CA GLY A 13 14.69 9.89 -64.16
C GLY A 13 15.96 9.82 -63.30
N ILE A 14 15.76 9.46 -62.04
CA ILE A 14 16.63 9.66 -60.88
C ILE A 14 17.83 8.69 -60.86
N LEU A 15 18.98 9.23 -60.43
CA LEU A 15 20.25 8.56 -60.17
C LEU A 15 20.15 7.48 -59.08
N SER A 16 20.64 6.27 -59.37
CA SER A 16 21.03 5.27 -58.37
C SER A 16 22.42 5.58 -57.82
N GLY A 17 22.51 5.87 -56.52
CA GLY A 17 23.77 5.94 -55.77
C GLY A 17 23.80 4.83 -54.72
N MET A 18 24.73 3.87 -54.87
CA MET A 18 25.01 2.78 -53.93
C MET A 18 25.50 3.35 -52.59
N ALA A 19 24.79 3.02 -51.50
CA ALA A 19 25.18 3.32 -50.14
C ALA A 19 26.24 2.31 -49.65
N ILE A 20 27.42 2.82 -49.28
CA ILE A 20 28.41 2.06 -48.50
C ILE A 20 27.91 2.03 -47.05
N MET A 21 27.42 0.87 -46.61
CA MET A 21 27.06 0.62 -45.22
C MET A 21 28.31 0.59 -44.33
N GLY A 22 28.59 1.70 -43.65
CA GLY A 22 29.39 1.70 -42.44
C GLY A 22 28.55 1.12 -41.29
N GLN A 23 28.85 -0.10 -40.87
CA GLN A 23 28.31 -0.66 -39.63
C GLN A 23 28.94 0.06 -38.44
N SER A 24 28.31 1.16 -38.01
CA SER A 24 28.53 1.70 -36.68
C SER A 24 27.98 0.71 -35.67
N LYS A 25 28.86 -0.11 -35.07
CA LYS A 25 28.58 -0.84 -33.84
C LYS A 25 28.08 0.19 -32.81
N HIS A 26 26.77 0.27 -32.62
CA HIS A 26 26.22 0.92 -31.44
C HIS A 26 26.75 0.13 -30.25
N ALA A 27 27.61 0.79 -29.48
CA ALA A 27 27.95 0.35 -28.15
C ALA A 27 26.64 0.23 -27.37
N ALA A 28 26.22 -1.00 -27.10
CA ALA A 28 25.25 -1.29 -26.05
C ALA A 28 25.94 -0.96 -24.73
N ALA A 29 25.91 0.32 -24.38
CA ALA A 29 26.27 0.79 -23.06
C ALA A 29 25.13 0.43 -22.11
N ASP A 30 25.33 -0.69 -21.41
CA ASP A 30 24.89 -0.95 -20.04
C ASP A 30 23.36 -0.94 -19.75
N GLU A 31 22.66 -2.00 -20.18
CA GLU A 31 21.35 -2.38 -19.63
C GLU A 31 21.45 -3.14 -18.29
N THR A 32 22.58 -3.05 -17.59
CA THR A 32 22.72 -3.58 -16.22
C THR A 32 22.71 -2.47 -15.18
N GLN A 33 21.78 -1.53 -15.30
CA GLN A 33 21.26 -0.88 -14.10
C GLN A 33 20.51 -1.97 -13.32
N SER A 34 21.21 -2.70 -12.45
CA SER A 34 20.64 -3.82 -11.69
C SER A 34 19.36 -3.36 -11.01
N LYS A 35 18.20 -3.80 -11.52
CA LYS A 35 16.91 -3.32 -11.02
C LYS A 35 16.80 -3.73 -9.56
N LYS A 36 16.79 -2.74 -8.65
CA LYS A 36 16.71 -2.99 -7.21
C LYS A 36 15.48 -3.82 -6.88
N ILE A 37 15.59 -4.68 -5.88
CA ILE A 37 14.47 -5.46 -5.36
C ILE A 37 13.57 -4.50 -4.57
N ARG A 38 12.30 -4.39 -4.94
CA ARG A 38 11.36 -3.44 -4.31
C ARG A 38 10.54 -4.15 -3.25
N ILE A 39 10.62 -3.70 -2.01
CA ILE A 39 9.90 -4.27 -0.86
C ILE A 39 8.95 -3.22 -0.30
N GLY A 40 7.68 -3.56 -0.16
CA GLY A 40 6.68 -2.72 0.49
C GLY A 40 6.79 -2.82 2.00
N ILE A 41 6.82 -1.69 2.70
CA ILE A 41 6.68 -1.61 4.17
C ILE A 41 5.41 -0.85 4.55
N TYR A 42 4.91 -1.04 5.77
CA TYR A 42 3.75 -0.29 6.24
C TYR A 42 3.85 0.13 7.71
N ASP A 43 3.16 1.20 8.08
CA ASP A 43 2.93 1.54 9.48
C ASP A 43 1.71 0.76 10.02
N ASN A 44 1.89 -0.05 11.06
CA ASN A 44 0.79 -0.84 11.65
C ASN A 44 -0.34 0.03 12.17
N ARG A 45 -0.03 1.24 12.64
CA ARG A 45 -1.01 2.16 13.22
C ARG A 45 -1.98 2.66 12.16
N ALA A 46 -1.49 2.88 10.93
CA ALA A 46 -2.34 3.20 9.79
C ALA A 46 -3.37 2.09 9.54
N ILE A 47 -2.95 0.83 9.63
CA ILE A 47 -3.84 -0.33 9.47
C ILE A 47 -4.85 -0.41 10.61
N ALA A 48 -4.42 -0.23 11.85
CA ALA A 48 -5.31 -0.27 13.01
C ALA A 48 -6.38 0.83 12.97
N ILE A 49 -6.00 2.07 12.64
CA ILE A 49 -6.93 3.20 12.50
C ILE A 49 -7.93 2.92 11.36
N ALA A 50 -7.45 2.46 10.20
CA ALA A 50 -8.32 2.15 9.06
C ALA A 50 -9.30 1.01 9.40
N TRP A 51 -8.82 -0.08 9.98
CA TRP A 51 -9.64 -1.22 10.39
C TRP A 51 -10.69 -0.83 11.42
N ALA A 52 -10.33 -0.03 12.43
CA ALA A 52 -11.24 0.40 13.49
C ALA A 52 -12.44 1.21 12.94
N SER A 53 -12.23 1.95 11.84
CA SER A 53 -13.26 2.69 11.14
C SER A 53 -14.05 1.89 10.11
N SER A 54 -13.65 0.64 9.85
CA SER A 54 -14.19 -0.19 8.78
C SER A 54 -15.36 -1.06 9.24
N LYS A 55 -16.06 -1.65 8.26
CA LYS A 55 -17.11 -2.65 8.50
C LYS A 55 -16.61 -3.94 9.18
N TYR A 56 -15.30 -4.18 9.24
CA TYR A 56 -14.73 -5.39 9.84
C TYR A 56 -14.60 -5.29 11.36
N ASN A 57 -14.84 -4.11 11.95
CA ASN A 57 -14.82 -3.90 13.39
C ASN A 57 -16.10 -4.47 14.05
N PRO A 58 -16.01 -5.53 14.88
CA PRO A 58 -17.17 -6.23 15.43
C PRO A 58 -17.78 -5.53 16.65
N VAL A 59 -17.24 -4.39 17.10
CA VAL A 59 -17.71 -3.71 18.31
C VAL A 59 -19.22 -3.42 18.24
N GLY A 60 -19.74 -2.98 17.09
CA GLY A 60 -21.17 -2.74 16.91
C GLY A 60 -22.02 -3.98 17.19
N GLU A 61 -21.67 -5.12 16.59
CA GLU A 61 -22.36 -6.40 16.79
C GLU A 61 -22.28 -6.85 18.26
N LYS A 62 -21.11 -6.69 18.88
CA LYS A 62 -20.88 -7.08 20.29
C LYS A 62 -21.65 -6.21 21.27
N MET A 63 -21.85 -4.94 20.96
CA MET A 63 -22.70 -4.05 21.75
C MET A 63 -24.17 -4.44 21.66
N GLU A 64 -24.66 -4.88 20.51
CA GLU A 64 -26.02 -5.40 20.39
C GLU A 64 -26.19 -6.76 21.11
N GLU A 65 -25.20 -7.65 21.02
CA GLU A 65 -25.18 -8.88 21.84
C GLU A 65 -25.25 -8.57 23.34
N MET A 66 -24.54 -7.52 23.79
CA MET A 66 -24.52 -7.09 25.19
C MET A 66 -25.91 -6.63 25.64
N LYS A 67 -26.52 -5.70 24.90
CA LYS A 67 -27.86 -5.17 25.22
C LYS A 67 -28.89 -6.30 25.32
N LYS A 68 -28.80 -7.29 24.43
CA LYS A 68 -29.67 -8.46 24.48
C LYS A 68 -29.42 -9.31 25.73
N ALA A 69 -28.16 -9.60 26.05
CA ALA A 69 -27.83 -10.36 27.26
C ALA A 69 -28.34 -9.67 28.53
N GLU A 70 -28.21 -8.35 28.62
CA GLU A 70 -28.74 -7.56 29.74
C GLU A 70 -30.28 -7.61 29.80
N ALA A 71 -30.96 -7.46 28.65
CA ALA A 71 -32.43 -7.53 28.58
C ALA A 71 -32.98 -8.92 28.94
N ASP A 72 -32.27 -9.98 28.56
CA ASP A 72 -32.64 -11.37 28.86
C ASP A 72 -32.20 -11.80 30.27
N GLY A 73 -31.49 -10.95 31.02
CA GLY A 73 -30.94 -11.29 32.34
C GLY A 73 -29.79 -12.30 32.31
N ASP A 74 -29.16 -12.52 31.15
CA ASP A 74 -28.00 -13.41 30.97
C ASP A 74 -26.72 -12.73 31.47
N THR A 75 -26.58 -12.70 32.79
CA THR A 75 -25.43 -12.12 33.49
C THR A 75 -24.10 -12.75 33.09
N LYS A 76 -24.07 -14.04 32.75
CA LYS A 76 -22.85 -14.73 32.32
C LYS A 76 -22.38 -14.18 30.98
N LYS A 77 -23.28 -14.11 30.00
CA LYS A 77 -22.96 -13.58 28.66
C LYS A 77 -22.58 -12.10 28.72
N ALA A 78 -23.25 -11.31 29.57
CA ALA A 78 -22.90 -9.90 29.76
C ALA A 78 -21.46 -9.72 30.29
N GLU A 79 -21.06 -10.48 31.32
CA GLU A 79 -19.70 -10.41 31.86
C GLU A 79 -18.64 -10.91 30.85
N GLU A 80 -18.95 -11.96 30.07
CA GLU A 80 -18.07 -12.42 28.98
C GLU A 80 -17.83 -11.34 27.93
N LEU A 81 -18.89 -10.65 27.50
CA LEU A 81 -18.80 -9.56 26.50
C LEU A 81 -18.04 -8.35 27.05
N LYS A 82 -18.18 -8.07 28.35
CA LYS A 82 -17.47 -6.97 29.03
C LYS A 82 -15.97 -7.25 29.10
N ALA A 83 -15.61 -8.47 29.49
CA ALA A 83 -14.22 -8.93 29.50
C ALA A 83 -13.62 -8.91 28.09
N TRP A 84 -14.39 -9.36 27.08
CA TRP A 84 -14.01 -9.25 25.68
C TRP A 84 -13.75 -7.80 25.26
N GLY A 85 -14.68 -6.88 25.58
CA GLY A 85 -14.57 -5.46 25.22
C GLY A 85 -13.30 -4.81 25.78
N LYS A 86 -13.02 -5.04 27.07
CA LYS A 86 -11.79 -4.55 27.72
C LYS A 86 -10.54 -5.11 27.06
N SER A 87 -10.50 -6.42 26.80
CA SER A 87 -9.35 -7.04 26.14
C SER A 87 -9.17 -6.55 24.71
N HIS A 88 -10.27 -6.34 23.98
CA HIS A 88 -10.27 -5.91 22.59
C HIS A 88 -9.80 -4.46 22.46
N GLN A 89 -10.35 -3.54 23.27
CA GLN A 89 -9.94 -2.14 23.32
C GLN A 89 -8.45 -2.02 23.63
N ARG A 90 -7.98 -2.72 24.67
CA ARG A 90 -6.56 -2.75 25.03
C ARG A 90 -5.67 -3.22 23.89
N LYS A 91 -6.07 -4.28 23.17
CA LYS A 91 -5.33 -4.76 22.00
C LYS A 91 -5.26 -3.70 20.90
N LEU A 92 -6.39 -3.08 20.57
CA LEU A 92 -6.46 -2.04 19.55
C LEU A 92 -5.65 -0.80 19.91
N HIS A 93 -5.65 -0.35 21.18
CA HIS A 93 -4.81 0.78 21.61
C HIS A 93 -3.32 0.46 21.41
N ARG A 94 -2.88 -0.76 21.76
CA ARG A 94 -1.49 -1.16 21.51
C ARG A 94 -1.15 -1.20 20.01
N GLN A 95 -2.07 -1.69 19.17
CA GLN A 95 -1.88 -1.76 17.71
C GLN A 95 -1.95 -0.39 17.03
N GLY A 96 -2.79 0.52 17.54
CA GLY A 96 -3.03 1.85 16.98
C GLY A 96 -2.06 2.94 17.46
N PHE A 97 -1.51 2.80 18.66
CA PHE A 97 -0.57 3.78 19.22
C PHE A 97 0.87 3.26 19.31
N GLY A 98 1.07 1.94 19.44
CA GLY A 98 2.37 1.32 19.65
C GLY A 98 2.90 0.54 18.44
N ARG A 99 3.95 -0.25 18.69
CA ARG A 99 4.50 -1.23 17.74
C ARG A 99 4.00 -2.64 18.09
N VAL A 100 2.83 -3.02 17.58
CA VAL A 100 2.27 -4.37 17.75
C VAL A 100 1.81 -4.94 16.39
N PRO A 101 2.04 -6.24 16.13
CA PRO A 101 1.60 -6.88 14.89
C PRO A 101 0.08 -6.72 14.64
N VAL A 102 -0.30 -6.65 13.37
CA VAL A 102 -1.68 -6.39 12.90
C VAL A 102 -2.17 -7.43 11.90
N ASP A 103 -1.60 -8.63 11.92
CA ASP A 103 -1.97 -9.73 11.01
C ASP A 103 -3.46 -10.07 11.10
N ASP A 104 -4.05 -9.96 12.29
CA ASP A 104 -5.48 -10.16 12.52
C ASP A 104 -6.34 -9.06 11.88
N LEU A 105 -5.85 -7.82 11.86
CA LEU A 105 -6.56 -6.69 11.22
C LEU A 105 -6.43 -6.73 9.69
N LEU A 106 -5.34 -7.31 9.16
CA LEU A 106 -5.17 -7.53 7.73
C LEU A 106 -5.92 -8.76 7.21
N ALA A 107 -6.28 -9.72 8.07
CA ALA A 107 -6.93 -10.96 7.67
C ALA A 107 -8.16 -10.79 6.76
N PRO A 108 -9.09 -9.84 7.01
CA PRO A 108 -10.27 -9.64 6.16
C PRO A 108 -9.95 -9.14 4.75
N VAL A 109 -8.76 -8.60 4.52
CA VAL A 109 -8.34 -8.03 3.23
C VAL A 109 -7.15 -8.76 2.59
N LYS A 110 -6.74 -9.87 3.19
CA LYS A 110 -5.52 -10.63 2.82
C LYS A 110 -5.48 -10.99 1.34
N ASP A 111 -6.60 -11.41 0.77
CA ASP A 111 -6.68 -11.85 -0.63
C ASP A 111 -6.47 -10.70 -1.63
N ARG A 112 -6.57 -9.44 -1.20
CA ARG A 112 -6.30 -8.25 -2.02
C ARG A 112 -4.87 -7.71 -1.88
N LEU A 113 -4.07 -8.23 -0.95
CA LEU A 113 -2.66 -7.81 -0.80
C LEU A 113 -1.82 -8.09 -2.07
N PRO A 114 -1.99 -9.22 -2.80
CA PRO A 114 -1.27 -9.43 -4.05
C PRO A 114 -1.58 -8.38 -5.13
N GLU A 115 -2.78 -7.82 -5.14
CA GLU A 115 -3.16 -6.76 -6.08
C GLU A 115 -2.45 -5.45 -5.75
N VAL A 116 -2.35 -5.10 -4.46
CA VAL A 116 -1.56 -3.94 -4.01
C VAL A 116 -0.08 -4.14 -4.38
N ALA A 117 0.48 -5.32 -4.11
CA ALA A 117 1.87 -5.63 -4.45
C ALA A 117 2.15 -5.46 -5.94
N LYS A 118 1.26 -5.98 -6.81
CA LYS A 118 1.35 -5.82 -8.27
C LYS A 118 1.23 -4.35 -8.70
N ARG A 119 0.26 -3.61 -8.14
CA ARG A 119 0.00 -2.20 -8.49
C ARG A 119 1.19 -1.30 -8.17
N VAL A 120 1.81 -1.50 -7.01
CA VAL A 120 2.98 -0.73 -6.56
C VAL A 120 4.29 -1.24 -7.19
N GLY A 121 4.30 -2.51 -7.61
CA GLY A 121 5.47 -3.16 -8.19
C GLY A 121 6.48 -3.59 -7.14
N VAL A 122 6.02 -4.13 -6.01
CA VAL A 122 6.85 -4.73 -4.95
C VAL A 122 6.75 -6.25 -4.96
N VAL A 123 7.81 -6.94 -4.56
CA VAL A 123 7.86 -8.41 -4.54
C VAL A 123 7.40 -9.00 -3.19
N ALA A 124 7.37 -8.18 -2.15
CA ALA A 124 6.84 -8.52 -0.83
C ALA A 124 6.25 -7.28 -0.15
N ILE A 125 5.32 -7.50 0.77
CA ILE A 125 4.82 -6.50 1.72
C ILE A 125 5.13 -7.02 3.11
N VAL A 126 5.89 -6.26 3.89
CA VAL A 126 6.28 -6.59 5.27
C VAL A 126 5.92 -5.43 6.18
N TRP A 127 5.83 -5.65 7.48
CA TRP A 127 5.50 -4.58 8.43
C TRP A 127 6.63 -3.53 8.47
N GLN A 128 7.79 -3.88 9.01
CA GLN A 128 8.98 -3.03 9.01
C GLN A 128 10.20 -3.87 8.68
N SER A 129 11.32 -3.21 8.41
CA SER A 129 12.61 -3.85 8.18
C SER A 129 13.65 -3.26 9.13
N ASP A 130 14.33 -4.11 9.90
CA ASP A 130 15.41 -3.69 10.79
C ASP A 130 16.70 -3.37 10.03
N PHE A 131 16.83 -3.90 8.81
CA PHE A 131 17.97 -3.70 7.93
C PHE A 131 17.51 -3.67 6.47
N VAL A 132 18.17 -2.86 5.63
CA VAL A 132 17.90 -2.76 4.19
C VAL A 132 19.23 -2.77 3.46
N GLY A 133 19.45 -3.76 2.59
CA GLY A 133 20.65 -3.86 1.77
C GLY A 133 20.65 -2.85 0.61
N GLU A 134 21.82 -2.53 0.07
CA GLU A 134 21.98 -1.53 -1.00
C GLU A 134 21.20 -1.87 -2.29
N ASN A 135 20.98 -3.17 -2.53
CA ASN A 135 20.23 -3.72 -3.65
C ASN A 135 18.70 -3.73 -3.44
N VAL A 136 18.21 -3.23 -2.30
CA VAL A 136 16.78 -3.14 -1.97
C VAL A 136 16.31 -1.70 -2.02
N GLU A 137 15.16 -1.48 -2.64
CA GLU A 137 14.38 -0.24 -2.56
C GLU A 137 13.16 -0.50 -1.65
N VAL A 138 12.98 0.34 -0.64
CA VAL A 138 11.84 0.24 0.28
C VAL A 138 10.77 1.23 -0.13
N ILE A 139 9.54 0.73 -0.28
CA ILE A 139 8.37 1.51 -0.67
C ILE A 139 7.38 1.53 0.48
N ASP A 140 6.97 2.70 0.93
CA ASP A 140 5.86 2.81 1.88
C ASP A 140 4.54 2.49 1.16
N VAL A 141 3.88 1.40 1.58
CA VAL A 141 2.58 0.97 1.03
C VAL A 141 1.42 1.21 1.99
N SER A 142 1.64 1.91 3.11
CA SER A 142 0.62 2.15 4.15
C SER A 142 -0.66 2.71 3.55
N GLY A 143 -0.56 3.73 2.69
CA GLY A 143 -1.71 4.35 2.04
C GLY A 143 -2.47 3.41 1.11
N GLU A 144 -1.79 2.51 0.41
CA GLU A 144 -2.45 1.52 -0.47
C GLU A 144 -3.17 0.44 0.34
N LEU A 145 -2.60 0.02 1.46
CA LEU A 145 -3.24 -0.92 2.38
C LEU A 145 -4.46 -0.31 3.08
N VAL A 146 -4.36 0.95 3.50
CA VAL A 146 -5.48 1.70 4.11
C VAL A 146 -6.69 1.75 3.19
N LYS A 147 -6.49 1.94 1.87
CA LYS A 147 -7.59 1.95 0.88
C LYS A 147 -8.38 0.65 0.83
N LEU A 148 -7.80 -0.48 1.25
CA LEU A 148 -8.53 -1.76 1.30
C LEU A 148 -9.69 -1.74 2.31
N PHE A 149 -9.69 -0.80 3.26
CA PHE A 149 -10.72 -0.70 4.29
C PHE A 149 -11.86 0.27 3.93
N ASP A 150 -11.89 0.77 2.69
CA ASP A 150 -12.87 1.75 2.22
C ASP A 150 -12.95 3.00 3.14
N PRO A 151 -11.81 3.67 3.43
CA PRO A 151 -11.73 4.72 4.44
C PRO A 151 -12.46 6.00 4.02
N SER A 152 -12.99 6.72 5.00
CA SER A 152 -13.44 8.11 4.79
C SER A 152 -12.25 9.07 4.63
N GLU A 153 -12.51 10.27 4.10
CA GLU A 153 -11.52 11.36 4.06
C GLU A 153 -10.94 11.69 5.44
N LYS A 154 -11.73 11.54 6.52
CA LYS A 154 -11.26 11.74 7.89
C LYS A 154 -10.17 10.73 8.26
N VAL A 155 -10.41 9.47 7.92
CA VAL A 155 -9.49 8.36 8.19
C VAL A 155 -8.23 8.52 7.35
N LEU A 156 -8.35 8.87 6.06
CA LEU A 156 -7.21 9.12 5.18
C LEU A 156 -6.27 10.22 5.73
N ARG A 157 -6.83 11.29 6.32
CA ARG A 157 -6.01 12.31 6.99
C ARG A 157 -5.28 11.77 8.21
N TRP A 158 -5.96 10.99 9.06
CA TRP A 158 -5.36 10.41 10.27
C TRP A 158 -4.28 9.38 9.97
N THR A 159 -4.42 8.66 8.85
CA THR A 159 -3.44 7.67 8.40
C THR A 159 -2.40 8.23 7.45
N ASN A 160 -2.25 9.56 7.37
CA ASN A 160 -1.25 10.17 6.50
C ASN A 160 0.17 9.71 6.92
N PRO A 161 0.95 9.09 6.02
CA PRO A 161 2.27 8.56 6.38
C PRO A 161 3.24 9.61 6.91
N GLU A 162 3.19 10.84 6.40
CA GLU A 162 4.09 11.92 6.84
C GLU A 162 3.74 12.41 8.25
N ASP A 163 2.46 12.42 8.61
CA ASP A 163 2.04 12.78 9.97
C ASP A 163 2.31 11.65 10.97
N LEU A 164 2.13 10.39 10.55
CA LEU A 164 2.51 9.23 11.36
C LEU A 164 4.02 9.16 11.61
N LYS A 165 4.87 9.56 10.66
CA LYS A 165 6.34 9.63 10.86
C LYS A 165 6.74 10.68 11.89
N LYS A 166 6.05 11.84 11.91
CA LYS A 166 6.30 12.92 12.88
C LYS A 166 5.92 12.56 14.31
N ASN A 167 4.94 11.66 14.45
CA ASN A 167 4.44 11.19 15.74
C ASN A 167 4.87 9.74 15.92
N PRO A 168 6.05 9.43 16.50
CA PRO A 168 6.51 8.06 16.63
C PRO A 168 5.54 7.22 17.48
N PRO A 169 5.53 5.88 17.31
CA PRO A 169 4.75 5.00 18.16
C PRO A 169 5.10 5.19 19.64
N LEU A 170 4.08 5.11 20.50
CA LEU A 170 4.22 5.21 21.95
C LEU A 170 4.76 3.90 22.53
N ASP A 171 5.46 4.01 23.66
CA ASP A 171 5.89 2.85 24.45
C ASP A 171 4.70 2.08 25.01
N LEU A 172 4.82 0.75 25.05
CA LEU A 172 3.73 -0.09 25.55
C LEU A 172 3.39 0.23 27.02
N GLU A 173 4.37 0.50 27.86
CA GLU A 173 4.11 0.89 29.26
C GLU A 173 3.31 2.19 29.38
N PHE A 174 3.61 3.17 28.53
CA PHE A 174 2.84 4.42 28.47
C PHE A 174 1.38 4.14 28.05
N ILE A 175 1.20 3.30 27.01
CA ILE A 175 -0.13 2.90 26.53
C ILE A 175 -0.91 2.18 27.63
N GLU A 176 -0.28 1.31 28.42
CA GLU A 176 -0.93 0.57 29.50
C GLU A 176 -1.40 1.46 30.65
N THR A 177 -0.61 2.48 30.98
CA THR A 177 -0.88 3.35 32.13
C THR A 177 -1.86 4.48 31.84
N HIS A 178 -2.12 4.77 30.56
CA HIS A 178 -3.00 5.85 30.10
C HIS A 178 -4.14 5.34 29.19
N GLN A 179 -4.60 4.10 29.38
CA GLN A 179 -5.61 3.48 28.50
C GLN A 179 -6.90 4.27 28.39
N ASP A 180 -7.33 4.89 29.48
CA ASP A 180 -8.61 5.61 29.56
C ASP A 180 -8.53 7.04 28.97
N ASP A 181 -7.32 7.56 28.75
CA ASP A 181 -7.06 8.91 28.20
C ASP A 181 -6.88 8.92 26.67
N MET A 182 -6.77 7.73 26.05
CA MET A 182 -6.54 7.53 24.61
C MET A 182 -7.83 7.20 23.85
#